data_AF-A0A382Z2N2-F1
#
_entry.id   AF-A0A382Z2N2-F1
#
_cell.length_a   1.000
_cell.length_b   1.000
_cell.length_c   1.000
_cell.angle_alpha   90.00
_cell.angle_beta   90.00
_cell.angle_gamma   90.00
#
_symmetry.space_group_name_H-M   'P 1'
#
loop_
_entity.id
_entity.type
_entity.pdbx_description
1 polymer ?
#
loop_
_entity_poly.entity_id
_entity_poly.type
_entity_poly.pdbx_seq_one_letter_code
_entity_poly.pdbx_strand_id
1 'polypeptide(L)'
;MRKTARQRLAVRNDLPKIKPAPAVWGGGDMVIPHPSEVDAVVRKIPKGKLVTLDELRDFLARKHGADICCPMTAGIFVNIVAAAAEEDMAEGKTRVAPYWRCLKKNGELNPKFPDAPESQRTRLEIEGHGIVSRGKRFFVDDYEKKLAKFG
;
A
#
# COMPACT_ATOMS: atom_id res chain seq x y z
N MET A 1 10.54 -12.94 21.61
CA MET A 1 10.35 -11.51 21.27
C MET A 1 9.71 -11.42 19.89
N ARG A 2 8.59 -10.68 19.72
CA ARG A 2 7.95 -10.50 18.41
C ARG A 2 8.76 -9.51 17.58
N LYS A 3 8.98 -9.80 16.28
CA LYS A 3 9.70 -8.87 15.37
C LYS A 3 8.91 -7.57 15.20
N THR A 4 9.61 -6.43 15.16
CA THR A 4 9.02 -5.11 14.84
C THR A 4 8.57 -5.05 13.38
N ALA A 5 7.70 -4.11 13.02
CA ALA A 5 7.30 -3.92 11.63
C ALA A 5 8.49 -3.53 10.75
N ARG A 6 9.41 -2.70 11.27
CA ARG A 6 10.69 -2.40 10.59
C ARG A 6 11.53 -3.64 10.31
N GLN A 7 11.66 -4.56 11.27
CA GLN A 7 12.36 -5.83 11.06
C GLN A 7 11.64 -6.73 10.05
N ARG A 8 10.31 -6.67 9.97
CA ARG A 8 9.52 -7.41 8.96
C ARG A 8 9.67 -6.82 7.55
N LEU A 9 9.85 -5.50 7.42
CA LEU A 9 10.18 -4.86 6.13
C LEU A 9 11.57 -5.25 5.63
N ALA A 10 12.54 -5.31 6.55
CA ALA A 10 13.94 -5.64 6.25
C ALA A 10 14.22 -7.16 6.30
N VAL A 11 13.19 -8.00 6.23
CA VAL A 11 13.35 -9.45 6.24
C VAL A 11 14.24 -9.87 5.07
N ARG A 12 15.18 -10.79 5.31
CA ARG A 12 15.96 -11.43 4.23
C ARG A 12 15.25 -12.73 3.87
N ASN A 13 14.73 -12.83 2.66
CA ASN A 13 14.08 -14.01 2.12
C ASN A 13 14.31 -14.09 0.60
N ASP A 14 13.68 -15.05 -0.06
CA ASP A 14 13.79 -15.29 -1.51
C ASP A 14 12.83 -14.42 -2.34
N LEU A 15 12.29 -13.33 -1.78
CA LEU A 15 11.42 -12.39 -2.51
C LEU A 15 12.24 -11.24 -3.11
N PRO A 16 11.81 -10.68 -4.27
CA PRO A 16 10.61 -11.03 -5.03
C PRO A 16 10.74 -12.38 -5.76
N LYS A 17 9.61 -13.07 -5.93
CA LYS A 17 9.57 -14.40 -6.58
C LYS A 17 8.42 -14.51 -7.56
N ILE A 18 8.70 -14.97 -8.77
CA ILE A 18 7.67 -15.26 -9.79
C ILE A 18 7.28 -16.73 -9.70
N LYS A 19 5.97 -17.00 -9.80
CA LYS A 19 5.41 -18.34 -9.86
C LYS A 19 4.09 -18.34 -10.66
N PRO A 20 3.60 -19.49 -11.12
CA PRO A 20 2.29 -19.56 -11.75
C PRO A 20 1.17 -19.02 -10.84
N ALA A 21 0.31 -18.19 -11.41
CA ALA A 21 -0.88 -17.70 -10.74
C ALA A 21 -1.94 -18.81 -10.64
N PRO A 22 -2.71 -18.87 -9.54
CA PRO A 22 -3.92 -19.69 -9.48
C PRO A 22 -4.91 -19.33 -10.59
N ALA A 23 -5.62 -20.32 -11.14
CA ALA A 23 -6.64 -20.10 -12.17
C ALA A 23 -7.75 -19.13 -11.72
N VAL A 24 -8.08 -19.10 -10.43
CA VAL A 24 -9.05 -18.15 -9.85
C VAL A 24 -8.61 -16.68 -9.98
N TRP A 25 -7.33 -16.42 -10.24
CA TRP A 25 -6.77 -15.09 -10.50
C TRP A 25 -6.40 -14.88 -11.98
N GLY A 26 -6.82 -15.77 -12.87
CA GLY A 26 -6.63 -15.64 -14.32
C GLY A 26 -5.47 -16.47 -14.90
N GLY A 27 -4.67 -17.14 -14.08
CA GLY A 27 -3.47 -17.85 -14.55
C GLY A 27 -2.33 -16.90 -14.96
N GLY A 28 -1.35 -17.41 -15.70
CA GLY A 28 -0.14 -16.65 -16.07
C GLY A 28 0.92 -16.60 -14.96
N ASP A 29 1.85 -15.67 -15.09
CA ASP A 29 2.93 -15.45 -14.14
C ASP A 29 2.53 -14.45 -13.05
N MET A 30 2.77 -14.82 -11.80
CA MET A 30 2.48 -14.00 -10.64
C MET A 30 3.75 -13.70 -9.84
N VAL A 31 4.01 -12.41 -9.63
CA VAL A 31 5.04 -11.98 -8.69
C VAL A 31 4.49 -11.94 -7.26
N ILE A 32 5.24 -12.53 -6.33
CA ILE A 32 5.13 -12.26 -4.89
C ILE A 32 6.18 -11.19 -4.59
N PRO A 33 5.79 -9.93 -4.32
CA PRO A 33 6.75 -8.83 -4.15
C PRO A 33 7.50 -8.97 -2.83
N HIS A 34 8.64 -8.29 -2.69
CA HIS A 34 9.29 -8.14 -1.38
C HIS A 34 8.63 -6.99 -0.57
N PRO A 35 8.47 -7.06 0.76
CA PRO A 35 7.91 -5.97 1.56
C PRO A 35 8.62 -4.61 1.39
N SER A 36 9.95 -4.63 1.24
CA SER A 36 10.74 -3.41 0.99
C SER A 36 10.48 -2.78 -0.38
N GLU A 37 10.05 -3.56 -1.39
CA GLU A 37 9.66 -2.98 -2.68
C GLU A 37 8.34 -2.22 -2.56
N VAL A 38 7.40 -2.77 -1.79
CA VAL A 38 6.14 -2.09 -1.46
C VAL A 38 6.44 -0.78 -0.71
N ASP A 39 7.31 -0.81 0.31
CA ASP A 39 7.77 0.40 1.02
C ASP A 39 8.39 1.42 0.07
N ALA A 40 9.26 0.98 -0.83
CA ALA A 40 9.92 1.85 -1.80
C ALA A 40 8.94 2.52 -2.77
N VAL A 41 7.86 1.83 -3.18
CA VAL A 41 6.81 2.43 -4.00
C VAL A 41 5.99 3.43 -3.17
N VAL A 42 5.57 3.06 -1.96
CA VAL A 42 4.78 3.93 -1.07
C VAL A 42 5.54 5.23 -0.78
N ARG A 43 6.84 5.16 -0.52
CA ARG A 43 7.71 6.33 -0.29
C ARG A 43 7.82 7.29 -1.47
N LYS A 44 7.51 6.84 -2.69
CA LYS A 44 7.55 7.66 -3.90
C LYS A 44 6.24 8.40 -4.18
N ILE A 45 5.15 8.08 -3.47
CA ILE A 45 3.85 8.72 -3.70
C ILE A 45 3.95 10.20 -3.27
N PRO A 46 3.75 11.17 -4.17
CA PRO A 46 3.82 12.59 -3.82
C PRO A 46 2.69 13.03 -2.89
N LYS A 47 2.86 14.18 -2.23
CA LYS A 47 1.79 14.82 -1.45
C LYS A 47 0.59 15.16 -2.35
N GLY A 48 -0.62 14.92 -1.86
CA GLY A 48 -1.86 15.15 -2.61
C GLY A 48 -2.11 14.15 -3.74
N LYS A 49 -1.29 13.10 -3.83
CA LYS A 49 -1.47 11.98 -4.77
C LYS A 49 -1.76 10.69 -4.02
N LEU A 50 -2.44 9.78 -4.70
CA LEU A 50 -2.95 8.54 -4.14
C LEU A 50 -2.46 7.35 -4.96
N VAL A 51 -2.51 6.17 -4.36
CA VAL A 51 -2.38 4.90 -5.06
C VAL A 51 -3.46 3.95 -4.54
N THR A 52 -4.04 3.12 -5.39
CA THR A 52 -4.85 1.98 -4.94
C THR A 52 -4.00 0.73 -4.85
N LEU A 53 -4.48 -0.29 -4.13
CA LEU A 53 -3.88 -1.63 -4.19
C LEU A 53 -3.86 -2.21 -5.61
N ASP A 54 -4.70 -1.73 -6.52
CA ASP A 54 -4.72 -2.20 -7.90
C ASP A 54 -3.54 -1.58 -8.67
N GLU A 55 -3.40 -0.26 -8.64
CA GLU A 55 -2.26 0.46 -9.24
C GLU A 55 -0.90 -0.02 -8.71
N LEU A 56 -0.81 -0.26 -7.39
CA LEU A 56 0.40 -0.79 -6.76
C LEU A 56 0.75 -2.18 -7.29
N ARG A 57 -0.25 -3.06 -7.45
CA ARG A 57 -0.05 -4.42 -7.96
C ARG A 57 0.34 -4.40 -9.42
N ASP A 58 -0.31 -3.57 -10.23
CA ASP A 58 -0.02 -3.45 -11.65
C ASP A 58 1.40 -2.91 -11.88
N PHE A 59 1.82 -1.93 -11.09
CA PHE A 59 3.20 -1.45 -11.12
C PHE A 59 4.21 -2.55 -10.76
N LEU A 60 3.97 -3.29 -9.68
CA LEU A 60 4.87 -4.36 -9.24
C LEU A 60 4.92 -5.53 -10.23
N ALA A 61 3.79 -5.88 -10.85
CA ALA A 61 3.71 -6.90 -11.91
C ALA A 61 4.57 -6.47 -13.11
N ARG A 62 4.34 -5.27 -13.65
CA ARG A 62 5.12 -4.72 -14.78
C ARG A 62 6.61 -4.64 -14.47
N LYS A 63 6.98 -4.17 -13.29
CA LYS A 63 8.38 -4.05 -12.85
C LYS A 63 9.13 -5.40 -12.95
N HIS A 64 8.44 -6.50 -12.67
CA HIS A 64 9.02 -7.84 -12.64
C HIS A 64 8.71 -8.67 -13.90
N GLY A 65 8.05 -8.09 -14.90
CA GLY A 65 7.66 -8.82 -16.12
C GLY A 65 6.67 -9.96 -15.86
N ALA A 66 5.86 -9.86 -14.81
CA ALA A 66 4.81 -10.81 -14.48
C ALA A 66 3.44 -10.27 -14.92
N ASP A 67 2.48 -11.17 -15.16
CA ASP A 67 1.11 -10.79 -15.54
C ASP A 67 0.35 -10.16 -14.37
N ILE A 68 0.56 -10.68 -13.16
CA ILE A 68 -0.10 -10.16 -11.95
C ILE A 68 0.87 -10.06 -10.76
N CYS A 69 0.52 -9.24 -9.79
CA CYS A 69 1.13 -9.25 -8.45
C CYS A 69 0.16 -9.91 -7.46
N CYS A 70 0.69 -10.78 -6.59
CA CYS A 70 -0.08 -11.51 -5.61
C CYS A 70 -0.94 -10.57 -4.73
N PRO A 71 -2.28 -10.65 -4.83
CA PRO A 71 -3.18 -9.67 -4.20
C PRO A 71 -3.13 -9.74 -2.68
N MET A 72 -2.94 -10.94 -2.13
CA MET A 72 -2.87 -11.16 -0.70
C MET A 72 -1.63 -10.53 -0.08
N THR A 73 -0.45 -10.79 -0.65
CA THR A 73 0.81 -10.29 -0.08
C THR A 73 0.95 -8.79 -0.27
N ALA A 74 0.48 -8.23 -1.39
CA ALA A 74 0.46 -6.77 -1.58
C ALA A 74 -0.32 -6.08 -0.45
N GLY A 75 -1.55 -6.54 -0.16
CA GLY A 75 -2.35 -6.00 0.95
C GLY A 75 -1.70 -6.20 2.33
N ILE A 76 -1.09 -7.37 2.59
CA ILE A 76 -0.36 -7.62 3.84
C ILE A 76 0.82 -6.66 3.98
N PHE A 77 1.61 -6.49 2.93
CA PHE A 77 2.83 -5.69 3.00
C PHE A 77 2.56 -4.20 3.09
N VAL A 78 1.50 -3.67 2.49
CA VAL A 78 1.09 -2.28 2.74
C VAL A 78 0.74 -2.05 4.22
N ASN A 79 0.11 -3.02 4.90
CA ASN A 79 -0.12 -2.91 6.35
C ASN A 79 1.18 -2.98 7.17
N ILE A 80 2.19 -3.74 6.73
CA ILE A 80 3.52 -3.76 7.36
C ILE A 80 4.21 -2.40 7.16
N VAL A 81 4.12 -1.82 5.96
CA VAL A 81 4.65 -0.47 5.67
C VAL A 81 3.99 0.57 6.56
N ALA A 82 2.66 0.51 6.73
CA ALA A 82 1.94 1.41 7.62
C ALA A 82 2.41 1.30 9.08
N ALA A 83 2.52 0.07 9.61
CA ALA A 83 3.01 -0.15 10.97
C ALA A 83 4.46 0.32 11.15
N ALA A 84 5.34 0.10 10.17
CA ALA A 84 6.72 0.55 10.22
C ALA A 84 6.84 2.08 10.12
N ALA A 85 5.94 2.75 9.41
CA ALA A 85 5.89 4.20 9.34
C ALA A 85 5.45 4.81 10.68
N GLU A 86 4.51 4.19 11.40
CA GLU A 86 4.12 4.62 12.75
C GLU A 86 5.23 4.36 13.78
N GLU A 87 5.94 3.22 13.70
CA GLU A 87 7.16 2.97 14.50
C GLU A 87 8.21 4.07 14.25
N ASP A 88 8.47 4.40 12.98
CA ASP A 88 9.40 5.46 12.62
C ASP A 88 8.96 6.84 13.16
N MET A 89 7.67 7.18 13.11
CA MET A 89 7.13 8.44 13.65
C MET A 89 7.23 8.50 15.17
N ALA A 90 6.96 7.39 15.87
CA ALA A 90 7.12 7.29 17.32
C ALA A 90 8.59 7.47 17.76
N GLU A 91 9.55 7.09 16.92
CA GLU A 91 10.99 7.35 17.09
C GLU A 91 11.41 8.78 16.68
N GLY A 92 10.47 9.64 16.29
CA GLY A 92 10.74 11.03 15.89
C GLY A 92 11.24 11.22 14.47
N LYS A 93 11.20 10.19 13.61
CA LYS A 93 11.59 10.33 12.20
C LYS A 93 10.53 11.11 11.43
N THR A 94 10.97 12.12 10.69
CA THR A 94 10.09 12.97 9.88
C THR A 94 9.86 12.43 8.46
N ARG A 95 10.80 11.63 7.93
CA ARG A 95 10.73 11.05 6.57
C ARG A 95 10.27 9.60 6.60
N VAL A 96 8.97 9.40 6.78
CA VAL A 96 8.33 8.06 6.80
C VAL A 96 7.64 7.72 5.49
N ALA A 97 7.23 6.46 5.32
CA ALA A 97 6.41 6.06 4.18
C ALA A 97 5.00 6.64 4.34
N PRO A 98 4.47 7.40 3.36
CA PRO A 98 3.17 8.05 3.45
C PRO A 98 2.02 7.05 3.18
N TYR A 99 1.93 6.02 4.02
CA TYR A 99 1.01 4.89 3.83
C TYR A 99 -0.47 5.32 3.75
N TRP A 100 -0.83 6.45 4.35
CA TRP A 100 -2.19 6.98 4.32
C TRP A 100 -2.67 7.31 2.89
N ARG A 101 -1.75 7.51 1.94
CA ARG A 101 -2.02 7.72 0.51
C ARG A 101 -2.36 6.41 -0.23
N CYS A 102 -2.22 5.26 0.41
CA CYS A 102 -2.60 3.96 -0.13
C CYS A 102 -4.05 3.62 0.21
N LEU A 103 -4.85 3.45 -0.84
CA LEU A 103 -6.26 3.10 -0.75
C LEU A 103 -6.47 1.63 -1.15
N LYS A 104 -7.58 1.06 -0.72
CA LYS A 104 -8.07 -0.22 -1.26
C LYS A 104 -8.72 0.04 -2.62
N LYS A 105 -9.49 -0.94 -3.11
CA LYS A 105 -10.27 -0.80 -4.35
C LYS A 105 -11.25 0.39 -4.26
N ASN A 106 -11.48 1.03 -5.40
CA ASN A 106 -12.48 2.09 -5.58
C ASN A 106 -12.31 3.28 -4.61
N GLY A 107 -11.08 3.60 -4.21
CA GLY A 107 -10.78 4.73 -3.35
C GLY A 107 -11.12 4.55 -1.86
N GLU A 108 -11.46 3.33 -1.43
CA GLU A 108 -11.79 3.04 -0.04
C GLU A 108 -10.57 3.17 0.88
N LEU A 109 -10.74 3.78 2.06
CA LEU A 109 -9.74 3.77 3.13
C LEU A 109 -9.51 2.33 3.64
N ASN A 110 -8.34 2.07 4.20
CA ASN A 110 -7.97 0.74 4.68
C ASN A 110 -8.24 0.60 6.20
N PRO A 111 -9.26 -0.16 6.63
CA PRO A 111 -9.57 -0.33 8.05
C PRO A 111 -8.53 -1.16 8.82
N LYS A 112 -7.52 -1.71 8.14
CA LYS A 112 -6.41 -2.45 8.77
C LYS A 112 -5.17 -1.60 9.03
N PHE A 113 -5.22 -0.31 8.71
CA PHE A 113 -4.14 0.61 9.06
C PHE A 113 -4.14 0.92 10.57
N PRO A 114 -3.01 1.38 11.12
CA PRO A 114 -2.94 1.82 12.51
C PRO A 114 -3.96 2.93 12.77
N ASP A 115 -4.74 2.82 13.85
CA ASP A 115 -5.75 3.80 14.26
C ASP A 115 -6.75 4.20 13.15
N ALA A 116 -7.07 3.23 12.29
CA ALA A 116 -7.95 3.42 11.15
C ALA A 116 -9.44 3.29 11.52
N PRO A 117 -10.33 3.98 10.79
CA PRO A 117 -10.05 4.85 9.64
C PRO A 117 -9.62 6.28 9.99
N GLU A 118 -9.70 6.70 11.24
CA GLU A 118 -9.58 8.10 11.67
C GLU A 118 -8.20 8.71 11.36
N SER A 119 -7.11 7.97 11.63
CA SER A 119 -5.75 8.44 11.36
C SER A 119 -5.51 8.66 9.86
N GLN A 120 -5.91 7.70 9.04
CA GLN A 120 -5.80 7.77 7.59
C GLN A 120 -6.66 8.91 7.05
N ARG A 121 -7.90 9.04 7.54
CA ARG A 121 -8.83 10.10 7.16
C ARG A 121 -8.24 11.47 7.42
N THR A 122 -7.79 11.71 8.65
CA THR A 122 -7.21 12.99 9.08
C THR A 122 -6.00 13.37 8.22
N ARG A 123 -5.09 12.42 7.97
CA ARG A 123 -3.90 12.69 7.14
C ARG A 123 -4.25 12.99 5.68
N LEU A 124 -5.27 12.32 5.14
CA LEU A 124 -5.78 12.59 3.78
C LEU A 124 -6.46 13.96 3.70
N GLU A 125 -7.28 14.33 4.69
CA GLU A 125 -7.95 15.63 4.78
C GLU A 125 -6.93 16.78 4.89
N ILE A 126 -5.86 16.61 5.68
CA ILE A 126 -4.72 17.56 5.77
C ILE A 126 -4.03 17.76 4.41
N GLU A 127 -4.03 16.74 3.55
CA GLU A 127 -3.51 16.85 2.18
C GLU A 127 -4.53 17.41 1.17
N GLY A 128 -5.74 17.77 1.61
CA GLY A 128 -6.78 18.37 0.78
C GLY A 128 -7.69 17.35 0.10
N HIS A 129 -7.68 16.08 0.53
CA HIS A 129 -8.58 15.08 -0.01
C HIS A 129 -9.95 15.14 0.68
N GLY A 130 -11.01 15.34 -0.10
CA GLY A 130 -12.38 15.16 0.38
C GLY A 130 -12.68 13.68 0.66
N ILE A 131 -13.32 13.41 1.80
CA ILE A 131 -13.70 12.07 2.22
C ILE A 131 -15.22 11.93 2.26
N VAL A 132 -15.74 10.86 1.67
CA VAL A 132 -17.16 10.52 1.65
C VAL A 132 -17.40 9.27 2.50
N SER A 133 -18.42 9.32 3.35
CA SER A 133 -18.88 8.15 4.11
C SER A 133 -19.97 7.41 3.33
N ARG A 134 -19.89 6.08 3.29
CA ARG A 134 -20.94 5.18 2.80
C ARG A 134 -21.16 4.08 3.84
N GLY A 135 -22.11 4.29 4.73
CA GLY A 135 -22.34 3.43 5.90
C GLY A 135 -21.15 3.49 6.86
N LYS A 136 -20.52 2.35 7.14
CA LYS A 136 -19.35 2.24 8.02
C LYS A 136 -17.99 2.41 7.30
N ARG A 137 -18.01 2.69 6.00
CA ARG A 137 -16.81 2.74 5.14
C ARG A 137 -16.58 4.16 4.65
N PHE A 138 -15.32 4.53 4.51
CA PHE A 138 -14.88 5.84 4.05
C PHE A 138 -14.15 5.72 2.72
N PHE A 139 -14.32 6.70 1.85
CA PHE A 139 -13.77 6.75 0.50
C PHE A 139 -13.22 8.13 0.21
N VAL A 140 -12.12 8.20 -0.55
CA VAL A 140 -11.66 9.47 -1.09
C VAL A 140 -12.51 9.86 -2.30
N ASP A 141 -13.06 11.07 -2.27
CA ASP A 141 -13.82 11.61 -3.39
C ASP A 141 -12.91 11.85 -4.61
N ASP A 142 -13.42 11.57 -5.81
CA ASP A 142 -12.68 11.76 -7.08
C ASP A 142 -11.24 11.19 -7.04
N TYR A 143 -11.04 10.03 -6.39
CA TYR A 143 -9.69 9.49 -6.16
C TYR A 143 -8.94 9.19 -7.46
N GLU A 144 -9.66 8.82 -8.53
CA GLU A 144 -9.11 8.52 -9.85
C GLU A 144 -8.35 9.71 -10.43
N LYS A 145 -8.86 10.94 -10.24
CA LYS A 145 -8.21 12.19 -10.70
C LYS A 145 -6.92 12.50 -9.93
N LYS A 146 -6.72 11.81 -8.80
CA LYS A 146 -5.65 12.07 -7.83
C LYS A 146 -4.62 10.94 -7.78
N LEU A 147 -4.76 9.91 -8.62
CA LEU A 147 -3.78 8.83 -8.71
C LEU A 147 -2.40 9.34 -9.13
N ALA A 148 -1.37 8.81 -8.48
CA ALA A 148 0.01 8.98 -8.90
C ALA A 148 0.23 8.23 -10.21
N LYS A 149 0.95 8.84 -11.16
CA LYS A 149 1.40 8.15 -12.36
C LYS A 149 2.72 7.46 -12.04
N PHE A 150 2.71 6.13 -12.02
CA PHE A 150 3.94 5.34 -11.96
C PHE A 150 4.42 5.08 -13.39
N GLY A 151 5.67 5.45 -13.68
CA GLY A 151 6.34 5.16 -14.94
C GLY A 151 6.78 3.71 -15.06
#